data_AF-A0A7S2IWH0-F1
#
_entry.id   AF-A0A7S2IWH0-F1
#
_cell.length_a   1.000
_cell.length_b   1.000
_cell.length_c   1.000
_cell.angle_alpha   90.00
_cell.angle_beta   90.00
_cell.angle_gamma   90.00
#
_symmetry.space_group_name_H-M   'P 1'
#
loop_
_entity.id
_entity.type
_entity.pdbx_description
1 polymer ?
#
loop_
_entity_poly.entity_id
_entity_poly.type
_entity_poly.pdbx_seq_one_letter_code
_entity_poly.pdbx_strand_id
1 'polypeptide(L)'
;IAVGVAFSKQLSEQFGLYVSLLLAVHNVPEGLAVALVLVPRGVSVPLASVIATLTSVPQPLLAVAAFLFVDTFRWLLPLGLTFAAGAMVYVCLHELLNDAAEQLGWRKALEVTGASFLIMSATIAV
;
A
#
# COMPACT_ATOMS: atom_id res chain seq x y z
N ILE A 1 8.55 3.50 4.89
CA ILE A 1 8.45 3.86 6.33
C ILE A 1 8.37 2.63 7.22
N ALA A 2 7.34 1.78 7.10
CA ALA A 2 7.16 0.59 7.94
C ALA A 2 8.39 -0.33 8.00
N VAL A 3 8.99 -0.64 6.83
CA VAL A 3 10.28 -1.39 6.76
C VAL A 3 11.37 -0.74 7.61
N GLY A 4 11.59 0.56 7.45
CA GLY A 4 12.64 1.29 8.18
C GLY A 4 12.44 1.29 9.70
N VAL A 5 11.20 1.48 10.15
CA VAL A 5 10.84 1.42 11.57
C VAL A 5 11.01 -0.01 12.11
N ALA A 6 10.65 -1.03 11.32
CA ALA A 6 10.76 -2.43 11.71
C ALA A 6 12.22 -2.89 11.94
N PHE A 7 13.20 -2.24 11.31
CA PHE A 7 14.63 -2.45 11.54
C PHE A 7 15.23 -1.59 12.67
N SER A 8 14.42 -0.81 13.40
CA SER A 8 14.94 0.01 14.51
C SER A 8 15.66 -0.83 15.58
N LYS A 9 16.63 -0.24 16.28
CA LYS A 9 17.46 -0.93 17.30
C LYS A 9 16.65 -1.52 18.47
N GLN A 10 15.41 -1.09 18.68
CA GLN A 10 14.54 -1.61 19.74
C GLN A 10 13.72 -2.84 19.30
N LEU A 11 13.70 -3.17 18.01
CA LEU A 11 13.00 -4.31 17.42
C LEU A 11 14.02 -5.38 16.97
N SER A 12 13.54 -6.58 16.67
CA SER A 12 14.41 -7.66 16.18
C SER A 12 14.65 -7.55 14.67
N GLU A 13 15.85 -7.91 14.21
CA GLU A 13 16.16 -7.98 12.77
C GLU A 13 15.22 -8.94 12.02
N GLN A 14 14.82 -10.03 12.69
CA GLN A 14 13.84 -10.99 12.16
C GLN A 14 12.48 -10.33 11.88
N PHE A 15 12.05 -9.41 12.74
CA PHE A 15 10.82 -8.64 12.52
C PHE A 15 10.96 -7.68 11.34
N GLY A 16 12.10 -7.01 11.20
CA GLY A 16 12.42 -6.18 10.02
C GLY A 16 12.35 -6.97 8.71
N LEU A 17 12.93 -8.17 8.67
CA LEU A 17 12.88 -9.07 7.52
C LEU A 17 11.46 -9.53 7.21
N TYR A 18 10.69 -9.91 8.23
CA TYR A 18 9.29 -10.30 8.07
C TYR A 18 8.43 -9.19 7.45
N VAL A 19 8.52 -7.97 7.99
CA VAL A 19 7.79 -6.81 7.47
C VAL A 19 8.20 -6.47 6.03
N SER A 20 9.49 -6.60 5.72
CA SER A 20 10.01 -6.34 4.37
C SER A 20 9.47 -7.33 3.35
N LEU A 21 9.46 -8.63 3.68
CA LEU A 21 8.93 -9.68 2.82
C LEU A 21 7.42 -9.51 2.60
N LEU A 22 6.67 -9.21 3.65
CA LEU A 22 5.24 -8.94 3.54
C LEU A 22 4.95 -7.76 2.60
N LEU A 23 5.66 -6.65 2.76
CA LEU A 23 5.48 -5.48 1.89
C LEU A 23 5.90 -5.75 0.45
N ALA A 24 6.97 -6.52 0.24
CA ALA A 24 7.38 -6.93 -1.10
C ALA A 24 6.29 -7.73 -1.83
N VAL A 25 5.64 -8.66 -1.13
CA VAL A 25 4.51 -9.43 -1.69
C VAL A 25 3.31 -8.52 -1.98
N HIS A 26 2.99 -7.58 -1.07
CA HIS A 26 1.86 -6.65 -1.24
C HIS A 26 2.05 -5.68 -2.42
N ASN A 27 3.28 -5.29 -2.70
CA ASN A 27 3.59 -4.39 -3.80
C ASN A 27 3.33 -4.99 -5.19
N VAL A 28 3.26 -6.33 -5.31
CA VAL A 28 2.99 -6.99 -6.60
C VAL A 28 1.55 -6.70 -7.07
N PRO A 29 0.49 -6.95 -6.26
CA PRO A 29 -0.87 -6.50 -6.57
C PRO A 29 -0.99 -4.99 -6.83
N GLU A 30 -0.27 -4.16 -6.07
CA GLU A 30 -0.30 -2.69 -6.22
C GLU A 30 0.27 -2.27 -7.58
N GLY A 31 1.44 -2.79 -7.95
CA GLY A 31 2.04 -2.54 -9.25
C GLY A 31 1.18 -3.06 -10.42
N LEU A 32 0.50 -4.19 -10.23
CA LEU A 32 -0.46 -4.70 -11.21
C LEU A 32 -1.66 -3.76 -11.36
N ALA A 33 -2.21 -3.23 -10.25
CA ALA A 33 -3.31 -2.28 -10.29
C ALA A 33 -2.94 -1.01 -11.08
N VAL A 34 -1.74 -0.47 -10.87
CA VAL A 34 -1.22 0.66 -11.66
C VAL A 34 -1.11 0.31 -13.14
N ALA A 35 -0.54 -0.86 -13.46
CA ALA A 35 -0.41 -1.31 -14.85
C ALA A 35 -1.78 -1.50 -15.55
N LEU A 36 -2.77 -2.06 -14.85
CA LEU A 36 -4.13 -2.26 -15.35
C LEU A 36 -4.87 -0.95 -15.64
N VAL A 37 -4.49 0.14 -14.97
CA VAL A 37 -5.02 1.48 -15.24
C VAL A 37 -4.33 2.14 -16.45
N LEU A 38 -3.04 1.87 -16.67
CA LEU A 38 -2.26 2.47 -17.75
C LEU A 38 -2.45 1.79 -19.11
N VAL A 39 -2.58 0.47 -19.14
CA VAL A 39 -2.68 -0.30 -20.40
C VAL A 39 -3.92 0.08 -21.22
N PRO A 40 -5.14 0.21 -20.64
CA PRO A 40 -6.32 0.67 -21.38
C PRO A 40 -6.20 2.10 -21.91
N ARG A 41 -5.29 2.90 -21.35
CA ARG A 41 -5.00 4.28 -21.78
C ARG A 41 -3.93 4.35 -22.88
N GLY A 42 -3.52 3.20 -23.44
CA GLY A 42 -2.62 3.13 -24.60
C GLY A 42 -1.14 2.93 -24.26
N VAL A 43 -0.80 2.72 -22.98
CA VAL A 43 0.58 2.41 -22.57
C VAL A 43 0.90 0.94 -22.86
N SER A 44 2.05 0.66 -23.49
CA SER A 44 2.47 -0.72 -23.74
C SER A 44 2.77 -1.46 -22.42
N VAL A 45 2.48 -2.76 -22.37
CA VAL A 45 2.66 -3.58 -21.15
C VAL A 45 4.06 -3.44 -20.53
N PRO A 46 5.17 -3.50 -21.29
CA PRO A 46 6.51 -3.34 -20.70
C PRO A 46 6.72 -1.96 -20.08
N LEU A 47 6.22 -0.90 -20.73
CA LEU A 47 6.33 0.47 -20.21
C LEU A 47 5.44 0.66 -18.98
N ALA A 48 4.24 0.09 -18.97
CA ALA A 48 3.34 0.12 -17.81
C ALA A 48 3.97 -0.57 -16.60
N SER A 49 4.66 -1.70 -16.78
CA SER A 49 5.40 -2.39 -15.71
C SER A 49 6.56 -1.55 -15.17
N VAL A 50 7.30 -0.85 -16.05
CA VAL A 50 8.37 0.06 -15.62
C VAL A 50 7.80 1.23 -14.82
N ILE A 51 6.74 1.87 -15.32
CA ILE A 51 6.07 2.97 -14.61
C ILE A 51 5.57 2.50 -13.23
N ALA A 52 4.90 1.35 -13.17
CA ALA A 52 4.41 0.76 -11.91
C ALA A 52 5.55 0.45 -10.93
N THR A 53 6.72 0.04 -11.42
CA THR A 53 7.89 -0.16 -10.55
C THR A 53 8.45 1.17 -10.05
N LEU A 54 8.50 2.18 -10.92
CA LEU A 54 9.00 3.51 -10.57
C LEU A 54 8.09 4.22 -9.56
N THR A 55 6.78 3.99 -9.58
CA THR A 55 5.87 4.54 -8.56
C THR A 55 6.16 4.02 -7.16
N SER A 56 6.81 2.86 -7.01
CA SER A 56 7.19 2.29 -5.72
C SER A 56 8.54 2.81 -5.19
N VAL A 57 9.34 3.54 -5.98
CA VAL A 57 10.64 4.10 -5.56
C VAL A 57 10.60 4.94 -4.28
N PRO A 58 9.54 5.72 -3.99
CA PRO A 58 9.44 6.41 -2.70
C PRO A 58 9.48 5.48 -1.48
N GLN A 59 9.03 4.22 -1.60
CA GLN A 59 9.00 3.28 -0.47
C GLN A 59 10.40 2.92 0.08
N PRO A 60 11.40 2.46 -0.72
CA PRO A 60 12.74 2.18 -0.23
C PRO A 60 13.45 3.45 0.25
N LEU A 61 13.27 4.59 -0.43
CA LEU A 61 13.85 5.86 -0.01
C LEU A 61 13.35 6.26 1.39
N LEU A 62 12.03 6.20 1.60
CA LEU A 62 11.42 6.50 2.89
C LEU A 62 11.67 5.40 3.93
N ALA A 63 12.01 4.17 3.53
CA ALA A 63 12.44 3.12 4.47
C ALA A 63 13.82 3.44 5.05
N VAL A 64 14.78 3.83 4.21
CA VAL A 64 16.12 4.25 4.68
C VAL A 64 16.00 5.48 5.57
N ALA A 65 15.27 6.50 5.13
CA ALA A 65 15.04 7.69 5.95
C ALA A 65 14.37 7.34 7.29
N ALA A 66 13.34 6.50 7.28
CA ALA A 66 12.68 6.08 8.51
C ALA A 66 13.65 5.33 9.44
N PHE A 67 14.47 4.41 8.95
CA PHE A 67 15.47 3.71 9.77
C PHE A 67 16.47 4.66 10.44
N LEU A 68 16.98 5.65 9.69
CA LEU A 68 17.96 6.62 10.20
C LEU A 68 17.40 7.55 11.27
N PHE A 69 16.11 7.92 11.16
CA PHE A 69 15.51 8.94 12.01
C PHE A 69 14.39 8.44 12.93
N VAL A 70 14.15 7.12 13.00
CA VAL A 70 13.08 6.50 13.80
C VAL A 70 13.14 6.93 15.26
N ASP A 71 14.34 6.98 15.85
CA ASP A 71 14.54 7.35 17.25
C ASP A 71 14.23 8.83 17.51
N THR A 72 14.52 9.70 16.54
CA THR A 72 14.28 11.16 16.65
C THR A 72 12.80 11.52 16.47
N PHE A 73 12.11 10.87 15.53
CA PHE A 73 10.73 11.20 15.17
C PHE A 73 9.69 10.22 15.72
N ARG A 74 10.06 9.35 16.68
CA ARG A 74 9.14 8.36 17.24
C ARG A 74 7.84 8.97 17.77
N TRP A 75 7.92 10.16 18.37
CA TRP A 75 6.76 10.89 18.87
C TRP A 75 5.84 11.43 17.75
N LEU A 76 6.38 11.60 16.54
CA LEU A 76 5.65 12.08 15.37
C LEU A 76 5.05 10.92 14.53
N LEU A 77 5.55 9.68 14.72
CA LEU A 77 5.06 8.51 14.00
C LEU A 77 3.53 8.31 14.12
N PRO A 78 2.89 8.42 15.31
CA PRO A 78 1.45 8.26 15.41
C PRO A 78 0.69 9.26 14.54
N LEU A 79 1.14 10.52 14.53
CA LEU A 79 0.53 11.58 13.72
C LEU A 79 0.67 11.27 12.22
N GLY A 80 1.88 10.88 11.78
CA GLY A 80 2.11 10.49 10.38
C GLY A 80 1.29 9.27 9.95
N LEU A 81 1.17 8.26 10.82
CA LEU A 81 0.36 7.07 10.56
C LEU A 81 -1.13 7.39 10.49
N THR A 82 -1.65 8.24 11.38
CA THR A 82 -3.06 8.67 11.31
C THR A 82 -3.36 9.48 10.06
N PHE A 83 -2.43 10.35 9.64
CA PHE A 83 -2.56 11.10 8.39
C PHE A 83 -2.56 10.16 7.18
N ALA A 84 -1.63 9.22 7.12
CA ALA A 84 -1.56 8.22 6.04
C ALA A 84 -2.82 7.35 5.99
N ALA A 85 -3.32 6.89 7.15
CA ALA A 85 -4.57 6.13 7.23
C ALA A 85 -5.76 6.94 6.68
N GLY A 86 -5.88 8.22 7.06
CA GLY A 86 -6.93 9.10 6.54
C GLY A 86 -6.83 9.32 5.03
N ALA A 87 -5.62 9.55 4.51
CA ALA A 87 -5.39 9.71 3.06
C ALA A 87 -5.78 8.43 2.29
N MET A 88 -5.41 7.25 2.78
CA MET A 88 -5.79 5.99 2.14
C MET A 88 -7.30 5.73 2.18
N VAL A 89 -7.97 6.09 3.27
CA VAL A 89 -9.45 6.01 3.33
C VAL A 89 -10.10 6.92 2.28
N TYR A 90 -9.60 8.16 2.12
CA TYR A 90 -10.10 9.08 1.09
C TYR A 90 -9.92 8.49 -0.32
N VAL A 91 -8.71 8.04 -0.67
CA VAL A 91 -8.41 7.46 -1.99
C VAL A 91 -9.27 6.22 -2.24
N CYS A 92 -9.37 5.30 -1.27
CA CYS A 92 -10.16 4.09 -1.40
C CYS A 92 -11.65 4.36 -1.62
N LEU A 93 -12.25 5.28 -0.84
CA LEU A 93 -13.68 5.54 -0.92
C LEU A 93 -14.05 6.50 -2.05
N HIS A 94 -13.28 7.55 -2.26
CA HIS A 94 -13.64 8.63 -3.19
C HIS A 94 -13.13 8.38 -4.61
N GLU A 95 -11.99 7.71 -4.76
CA GLU A 95 -11.42 7.43 -6.08
C GLU A 95 -11.75 5.99 -6.47
N LEU A 96 -11.24 4.99 -5.75
CA LEU A 96 -11.30 3.59 -6.18
C LEU A 96 -12.73 3.01 -6.16
N LEU A 97 -13.48 3.21 -5.07
CA LEU A 97 -14.83 2.65 -4.95
C LEU A 97 -15.81 3.32 -5.92
N ASN A 98 -15.68 4.64 -6.12
CA ASN A 98 -16.49 5.37 -7.09
C ASN A 98 -16.18 4.91 -8.52
N ASP A 99 -14.91 4.80 -8.90
CA ASP A 99 -14.50 4.35 -10.24
C ASP A 99 -14.99 2.91 -10.51
N ALA A 100 -14.93 2.03 -9.51
CA ALA A 100 -15.51 0.68 -9.60
C ALA A 100 -17.04 0.71 -9.74
N ALA A 101 -17.72 1.59 -9.00
CA ALA A 101 -19.18 1.74 -9.09
C ALA A 101 -19.65 2.31 -10.43
N GLU A 102 -18.87 3.18 -11.06
CA GLU A 102 -19.12 3.69 -12.42
C GLU A 102 -19.05 2.56 -13.46
N GLN A 103 -18.13 1.61 -13.30
CA GLN A 103 -17.93 0.51 -14.24
C GLN A 103 -18.90 -0.67 -14.04
N LEU A 104 -19.22 -1.02 -12.78
CA LEU A 104 -19.93 -2.26 -12.41
C LEU A 104 -21.31 -2.02 -11.79
N GLY A 105 -21.62 -0.78 -11.40
CA GLY A 105 -22.78 -0.40 -10.62
C GLY A 105 -22.58 -0.59 -9.10
N TRP A 106 -23.20 0.29 -8.32
CA TRP A 106 -23.05 0.37 -6.86
C TRP A 106 -23.28 -0.93 -6.11
N ARG A 107 -24.25 -1.75 -6.53
CA ARG A 107 -24.54 -3.04 -5.86
C ARG A 107 -23.36 -4.00 -5.94
N LYS A 108 -22.84 -4.24 -7.15
CA LYS A 108 -21.73 -5.16 -7.37
C LYS A 108 -20.43 -4.64 -6.77
N ALA A 109 -20.17 -3.34 -6.88
CA ALA A 109 -19.00 -2.73 -6.27
C ALA A 109 -19.00 -2.95 -4.74
N LEU A 110 -20.12 -2.68 -4.06
CA LEU A 110 -20.24 -2.89 -2.62
C LEU A 110 -20.19 -4.37 -2.22
N GLU A 111 -20.81 -5.27 -2.99
CA GLU A 111 -20.75 -6.72 -2.73
C GLU A 111 -19.32 -7.25 -2.80
N VAL A 112 -18.57 -6.91 -3.85
CA VAL A 112 -17.18 -7.36 -4.02
C VAL A 112 -16.27 -6.72 -2.98
N THR A 113 -16.33 -5.41 -2.78
CA THR A 113 -15.52 -4.72 -1.76
C THR A 113 -15.82 -5.25 -0.35
N GLY A 114 -17.10 -5.49 -0.02
CA GLY A 114 -17.51 -6.06 1.26
C GLY A 114 -16.98 -7.49 1.46
N ALA A 115 -17.09 -8.34 0.45
CA ALA A 115 -16.54 -9.70 0.49
C ALA A 115 -15.01 -9.68 0.67
N SER A 116 -14.29 -8.85 -0.10
CA SER A 116 -12.84 -8.69 0.02
C SER A 116 -12.42 -8.19 1.39
N PHE A 117 -13.15 -7.22 1.96
CA PHE A 117 -12.88 -6.71 3.31
C PHE A 117 -13.06 -7.80 4.38
N LEU A 118 -14.13 -8.60 4.30
CA LEU A 118 -14.37 -9.70 5.23
C LEU A 118 -13.25 -10.75 5.15
N ILE A 119 -12.85 -11.14 3.93
CA ILE A 119 -11.74 -12.09 3.72
C ILE A 119 -10.43 -11.55 4.33
N MET A 120 -10.10 -10.28 4.08
CA MET A 120 -8.92 -9.66 4.68
C MET A 120 -9.02 -9.62 6.20
N SER A 121 -10.16 -9.21 6.76
CA SER A 121 -10.35 -9.12 8.21
C SER A 121 -10.20 -10.47 8.91
N ALA A 122 -10.74 -11.54 8.30
CA ALA A 122 -10.60 -12.91 8.81
C ALA A 122 -9.15 -13.40 8.72
N THR A 123 -8.39 -12.96 7.71
CA THR A 123 -6.99 -13.36 7.53
C THR A 123 -6.05 -12.68 8.53
N ILE A 124 -6.34 -11.42 8.89
CA ILE A 124 -5.51 -10.63 9.83
C ILE A 124 -5.85 -10.95 11.30
N ALA A 125 -7.06 -11.43 11.57
CA ALA A 125 -7.52 -11.76 12.93
C ALA A 125 -7.05 -13.14 13.44
N VAL A 126 -6.34 -13.93 12.61
CA VAL A 126 -5.79 -15.26 12.93
C VAL A 126 -4.27 -15.17 13.05
#